data_AF-A0A2R8BAC8-F1
#
_entry.id   AF-A0A2R8BAC8-F1
#
_cell.length_a   1.000
_cell.length_b   1.000
_cell.length_c   1.000
_cell.angle_alpha   90.00
_cell.angle_beta   90.00
_cell.angle_gamma   90.00
#
_symmetry.space_group_name_H-M   'P 1'
#
loop_
_entity.id
_entity.type
_entity.pdbx_description
1 polymer ?
#
loop_
_entity_poly.entity_id
_entity_poly.type
_entity_poly.pdbx_seq_one_letter_code
_entity_poly.pdbx_strand_id
1 'polypeptide(L)'
;MRAFMIATAFALTAATASTAVANQSKEQDCSYQAEVVAAIQQARIDRVKEANVVEAIAATNPEWPEKYNNIVPVLAGPIYDVKRRDLKNTDLGAQWKTACIGS
;
A
#
# COMPACT_ATOMS: atom_id res chain seq x y z
N MET A 1 15.87 18.67 52.99
CA MET A 1 16.89 19.29 52.13
C MET A 1 17.68 18.21 51.41
N ARG A 2 17.59 18.17 50.08
CA ARG A 2 18.70 17.90 49.15
C ARG A 2 18.15 18.09 47.74
N ALA A 3 18.33 19.32 47.27
CA ALA A 3 18.14 19.69 45.88
C ALA A 3 19.21 18.99 45.03
N PHE A 4 18.81 18.47 43.88
CA PHE A 4 19.69 18.34 42.72
C PHE A 4 18.85 18.64 41.48
N MET A 5 18.85 19.92 41.13
CA MET A 5 18.63 20.37 39.76
C MET A 5 19.86 19.99 38.94
N ILE A 6 19.68 19.25 37.85
CA ILE A 6 20.57 19.34 36.69
C ILE A 6 19.67 19.41 35.45
N ALA A 7 19.58 20.62 34.92
CA ALA A 7 19.00 20.91 33.62
C ALA A 7 19.94 20.43 32.53
N THR A 8 19.52 19.44 31.74
CA THR A 8 20.12 19.14 30.44
C THR A 8 19.13 19.58 29.37
N ALA A 9 19.30 20.82 28.92
CA ALA A 9 18.67 21.32 27.70
C ALA A 9 19.32 20.61 26.51
N PHE A 10 18.69 19.53 26.05
CA PHE A 10 19.04 18.90 24.78
C PHE A 10 18.39 19.74 23.67
N ALA A 11 19.14 20.73 23.17
CA ALA A 11 18.77 21.46 21.97
C ALA A 11 18.93 20.54 20.75
N LEU A 12 17.93 19.69 20.51
CA LEU A 12 17.73 19.07 19.20
C LEU A 12 17.23 20.16 18.26
N THR A 13 18.15 20.76 17.51
CA THR A 13 17.83 21.45 16.27
C THR A 13 17.31 20.41 15.28
N ALA A 14 16.01 20.13 15.35
CA ALA A 14 15.32 19.34 14.35
C ALA A 14 15.39 20.10 13.03
N ALA A 15 16.14 19.55 12.07
CA ALA A 15 16.06 19.95 10.68
C ALA A 15 14.63 19.68 10.18
N THR A 16 13.74 20.65 10.31
CA THR A 16 12.39 20.62 9.75
C THR A 16 12.47 20.97 8.26
N ALA A 17 13.06 20.09 7.48
CA ALA A 17 12.98 20.15 6.03
C ALA A 17 12.78 18.72 5.55
N SER A 18 11.52 18.33 5.24
CA SER A 18 11.13 17.22 4.33
C SER A 18 9.68 16.70 4.52
N THR A 19 8.78 17.34 5.26
CA THR A 19 7.41 16.80 5.38
C THR A 19 6.69 16.71 4.04
N ALA A 20 6.91 17.65 3.11
CA ALA A 20 6.30 17.62 1.78
C ALA A 20 6.84 16.48 0.89
N VAL A 21 8.16 16.24 0.89
CA VAL A 21 8.80 15.22 0.03
C VAL A 21 8.50 13.80 0.54
N ALA A 22 8.49 13.61 1.86
CA ALA A 22 8.10 12.33 2.46
C ALA A 22 6.62 12.01 2.22
N ASN A 23 5.75 13.03 2.23
CA ASN A 23 4.32 12.84 1.94
C ASN A 23 4.08 12.49 0.47
N GLN A 24 4.79 13.13 -0.46
CA GLN A 24 4.74 12.77 -1.88
C GLN A 24 5.24 11.34 -2.13
N SER A 25 6.31 10.90 -1.45
CA SER A 25 6.78 9.51 -1.53
C SER A 25 5.74 8.54 -1.00
N LYS A 26 5.10 8.85 0.13
CA LYS A 26 4.05 8.02 0.73
C LYS A 26 2.83 7.91 -0.20
N GLU A 27 2.37 9.02 -0.76
CA GLU A 27 1.24 9.03 -1.68
C GLU A 27 1.52 8.18 -2.93
N GLN A 28 2.75 8.25 -3.45
CA GLN A 28 3.18 7.43 -4.57
C GLN A 28 3.25 5.94 -4.19
N ASP A 29 3.86 5.60 -3.05
CA ASP A 29 3.92 4.22 -2.56
C ASP A 29 2.51 3.64 -2.34
N CYS A 30 1.58 4.43 -1.80
CA CYS A 30 0.18 4.05 -1.63
C CYS A 30 -0.57 3.87 -2.96
N SER A 31 -0.21 4.66 -3.98
CA SER A 31 -0.78 4.53 -5.32
C SER A 31 -0.35 3.21 -5.97
N TYR A 32 0.93 2.85 -5.89
CA TYR A 32 1.40 1.55 -6.40
C TYR A 32 0.77 0.36 -5.68
N GLN A 33 0.63 0.41 -4.34
CA GLN A 33 -0.06 -0.65 -3.61
C GLN A 33 -1.53 -0.76 -4.01
N ALA A 34 -2.21 0.37 -4.23
CA ALA A 34 -3.59 0.40 -4.68
C ALA A 34 -3.75 -0.18 -6.09
N GLU A 35 -2.82 0.10 -7.00
CA GLU A 35 -2.79 -0.48 -8.34
C GLU A 35 -2.62 -2.01 -8.29
N VAL A 36 -1.76 -2.53 -7.41
CA VAL A 36 -1.62 -3.98 -7.18
C VAL A 36 -2.95 -4.59 -6.73
N VAL A 37 -3.60 -3.97 -5.73
CA VAL A 37 -4.90 -4.44 -5.22
C VAL A 37 -5.96 -4.42 -6.32
N ALA A 38 -6.01 -3.36 -7.12
CA ALA A 38 -6.93 -3.23 -8.24
C ALA A 38 -6.67 -4.29 -9.31
N ALA A 39 -5.41 -4.59 -9.62
CA ALA A 39 -5.06 -5.63 -10.59
C ALA A 39 -5.48 -7.03 -10.13
N ILE A 40 -5.30 -7.36 -8.85
CA ILE A 40 -5.76 -8.63 -8.26
C ILE A 40 -7.28 -8.72 -8.30
N GLN A 41 -7.96 -7.64 -7.92
CA GLN A 41 -9.41 -7.55 -7.99
C GLN A 41 -9.91 -7.78 -9.41
N GLN A 42 -9.29 -7.14 -10.39
CA GLN A 42 -9.65 -7.26 -11.80
C GLN A 42 -9.42 -8.69 -12.31
N ALA A 43 -8.26 -9.29 -12.01
CA ALA A 43 -7.98 -10.68 -12.36
C ALA A 43 -9.03 -11.65 -11.79
N ARG A 44 -9.47 -11.43 -10.55
CA ARG A 44 -10.55 -12.22 -9.92
C ARG A 44 -11.90 -12.02 -10.61
N ILE A 45 -12.23 -10.79 -11.02
CA ILE A 45 -13.44 -10.48 -11.80
C ILE A 45 -13.40 -11.21 -13.15
N ASP A 46 -12.24 -11.21 -13.80
CA ASP A 46 -11.95 -11.84 -15.09
C ASP A 46 -11.80 -13.36 -15.02
N ARG A 47 -12.04 -13.96 -13.84
CA ARG A 47 -12.02 -15.40 -13.59
C ARG A 47 -10.63 -16.04 -13.68
N VAL A 48 -9.56 -15.27 -13.52
CA VAL A 48 -8.22 -15.83 -13.33
C VAL A 48 -8.22 -16.64 -12.03
N LYS A 49 -7.71 -17.88 -12.09
CA LYS A 49 -7.54 -18.73 -10.90
C LYS A 49 -6.49 -18.11 -9.98
N GLU A 50 -6.65 -18.27 -8.67
CA GLU A 50 -5.72 -17.70 -7.68
C GLU A 50 -4.27 -18.15 -7.93
N ALA A 51 -4.10 -19.44 -8.23
CA ALA A 51 -2.79 -20.01 -8.56
C ALA A 51 -2.11 -19.36 -9.78
N ASN A 52 -2.87 -18.70 -10.65
CA ASN A 52 -2.37 -18.07 -11.87
C ASN A 52 -2.33 -16.54 -11.78
N VAL A 53 -2.75 -15.94 -10.66
CA VAL A 53 -2.92 -14.48 -10.56
C VAL A 53 -1.61 -13.72 -10.74
N VAL A 54 -0.51 -14.25 -10.19
CA VAL A 54 0.82 -13.65 -10.28
C VAL A 54 1.27 -13.60 -11.75
N GLU A 55 1.13 -14.71 -12.47
CA GLU A 55 1.49 -14.79 -13.89
C GLU A 55 0.59 -13.89 -14.74
N ALA A 56 -0.73 -13.90 -14.49
CA ALA A 56 -1.68 -13.10 -15.24
C ALA A 56 -1.42 -11.59 -15.09
N ILE A 57 -1.08 -11.13 -13.88
CA ILE A 57 -0.72 -9.73 -13.63
C ILE A 57 0.64 -9.41 -14.25
N ALA A 58 1.63 -10.28 -14.14
CA ALA A 58 2.94 -10.06 -14.77
C ALA A 58 2.81 -9.90 -16.29
N ALA A 59 1.92 -10.66 -16.94
CA ALA A 59 1.68 -10.59 -18.37
C ALA A 59 1.07 -9.24 -18.85
N THR A 60 0.50 -8.43 -17.95
CA THR A 60 0.00 -7.10 -18.29
C THR A 60 1.08 -6.03 -18.32
N ASN A 61 2.32 -6.36 -17.97
CA ASN A 61 3.45 -5.41 -17.84
C ASN A 61 3.07 -4.18 -17.00
N PRO A 62 2.73 -4.37 -15.71
CA PRO A 62 2.28 -3.27 -14.86
C PRO A 62 3.35 -2.19 -14.69
N GLU A 63 2.91 -0.94 -14.55
CA GLU A 63 3.81 0.23 -14.48
C GLU A 63 4.44 0.44 -13.09
N TRP A 64 3.96 -0.26 -12.06
CA TRP A 64 4.53 -0.15 -10.72
C TRP A 64 5.91 -0.83 -10.60
N PRO A 65 6.78 -0.37 -9.69
CA PRO A 65 8.09 -0.98 -9.46
C PRO A 65 8.02 -2.46 -9.06
N GLU A 66 8.98 -3.26 -9.53
CA GLU A 66 9.03 -4.73 -9.31
C GLU A 66 8.96 -5.13 -7.82
N LYS A 67 9.42 -4.26 -6.91
CA LYS A 67 9.35 -4.50 -5.45
C LYS A 67 7.93 -4.84 -4.97
N TYR A 68 6.90 -4.38 -5.67
CA TYR A 68 5.50 -4.64 -5.35
C TYR A 68 4.96 -5.96 -5.89
N ASN A 69 5.63 -6.62 -6.85
CA ASN A 69 5.16 -7.90 -7.37
C ASN A 69 5.15 -9.01 -6.30
N ASN A 70 6.08 -8.93 -5.34
CA ASN A 70 6.19 -9.92 -4.26
C ASN A 70 5.01 -9.91 -3.28
N ILE A 71 4.23 -8.82 -3.22
CA ILE A 71 3.07 -8.72 -2.32
C ILE A 71 1.78 -9.27 -2.95
N VAL A 72 1.77 -9.45 -4.28
CA VAL A 72 0.64 -10.01 -5.02
C VAL A 72 0.09 -11.30 -4.40
N PRO A 73 0.91 -12.35 -4.13
CA PRO A 73 0.38 -13.59 -3.54
C PRO A 73 -0.18 -13.40 -2.13
N VAL A 74 0.33 -12.43 -1.36
CA VAL A 74 -0.15 -12.14 -0.01
C VAL A 74 -1.51 -11.46 -0.04
N LEU A 75 -1.71 -10.51 -0.96
CA LEU A 75 -2.97 -9.78 -1.11
C LEU A 75 -4.03 -10.59 -1.87
N ALA A 76 -3.60 -11.55 -2.71
CA ALA A 76 -4.51 -12.39 -3.48
C ALA A 76 -5.46 -13.20 -2.61
N GLY A 77 -4.97 -13.89 -1.57
CA GLY A 77 -5.79 -14.78 -0.74
C GLY A 77 -7.07 -14.12 -0.22
N PRO A 78 -6.97 -13.04 0.58
CA PRO A 78 -8.15 -12.34 1.10
C PRO A 78 -9.08 -11.80 0.00
N ILE A 79 -8.55 -11.30 -1.13
CA ILE A 79 -9.36 -10.78 -2.24
C ILE A 79 -10.10 -11.93 -2.95
N TYR A 80 -9.48 -13.11 -3.04
CA TYR A 80 -10.08 -14.31 -3.62
C TYR A 80 -11.13 -14.97 -2.72
N ASP A 81 -11.19 -14.63 -1.44
CA ASP A 81 -12.29 -15.03 -0.55
C ASP A 81 -13.54 -14.15 -0.76
N VAL A 82 -13.39 -12.94 -1.32
CA VAL A 82 -14.53 -12.06 -1.59
C VAL A 82 -15.35 -12.59 -2.77
N LYS A 83 -16.69 -12.49 -2.63
CA LYS A 83 -17.61 -12.84 -3.72
C LYS A 83 -17.41 -11.87 -4.88
N ARG A 84 -17.26 -12.41 -6.09
CA ARG A 84 -17.08 -11.60 -7.31
C ARG A 84 -18.19 -10.57 -7.55
N ARG A 85 -19.42 -10.88 -7.14
CA ARG A 85 -20.55 -9.92 -7.25
C ARG A 85 -20.28 -8.66 -6.42
N ASP A 86 -19.62 -8.79 -5.28
CA ASP A 86 -19.34 -7.67 -4.38
C ASP A 86 -18.10 -6.92 -4.88
N LEU A 87 -17.08 -7.65 -5.37
CA LEU A 87 -15.92 -7.05 -6.05
C LEU A 87 -16.30 -6.17 -7.26
N LYS A 88 -17.38 -6.46 -7.98
CA LYS A 88 -17.83 -5.60 -9.09
C LYS A 88 -18.47 -4.28 -8.63
N ASN A 89 -18.93 -4.23 -7.39
CA ASN A 89 -19.66 -3.09 -6.83
C ASN A 89 -18.80 -2.30 -5.84
N THR A 90 -17.50 -2.55 -5.81
CA THR A 90 -16.58 -2.02 -4.79
C THR A 90 -15.25 -1.72 -5.48
N ASP A 91 -14.60 -0.62 -5.11
CA ASP A 91 -13.26 -0.31 -5.59
C ASP A 91 -12.26 -0.56 -4.46
N LEU A 92 -11.60 -1.73 -4.47
CA LEU A 92 -10.65 -2.07 -3.43
C LEU A 92 -9.36 -1.28 -3.55
N GLY A 93 -8.96 -0.91 -4.77
CA GLY A 93 -7.79 -0.07 -5.00
C GLY A 93 -7.97 1.33 -4.38
N ALA A 94 -9.10 1.99 -4.65
CA ALA A 94 -9.41 3.30 -4.07
C ALA A 94 -9.54 3.26 -2.55
N GLN A 95 -10.17 2.21 -1.99
CA GLN A 95 -10.23 2.02 -0.54
C GLN A 95 -8.86 1.81 0.07
N TRP A 96 -8.01 1.00 -0.58
CA TRP A 96 -6.64 0.77 -0.13
C TRP A 96 -5.83 2.06 -0.14
N LYS A 97 -5.89 2.83 -1.24
CA LYS A 97 -5.20 4.12 -1.35
C LYS A 97 -5.62 5.07 -0.21
N THR A 98 -6.92 5.17 0.03
CA THR A 98 -7.48 6.03 1.09
C THR A 98 -6.99 5.61 2.47
N ALA A 99 -7.05 4.31 2.78
CA ALA A 99 -6.57 3.76 4.04
C ALA A 99 -5.05 3.94 4.23
N CYS A 100 -4.27 3.75 3.17
CA CYS A 100 -2.81 3.88 3.17
C CYS A 100 -2.35 5.34 3.35
N ILE A 101 -3.03 6.30 2.73
CA ILE A 101 -2.69 7.72 2.92
C ILE A 101 -3.03 8.14 4.36
N GLY A 102 -4.13 7.63 4.91
CA GLY A 102 -4.60 7.92 6.27
C GLY A 102 -3.88 7.17 7.40
N SER A 103 -2.98 6.22 7.10
CA SER A 103 -2.26 5.41 8.10
C SER A 103 -0.99 6.04 8.66
#